data_AF-A0A1J0GFZ4-F1
#
_entry.id   AF-A0A1J0GFZ4-F1
#
_cell.length_a   1.000
_cell.length_b   1.000
_cell.length_c   1.000
_cell.angle_alpha   90.00
_cell.angle_beta   90.00
_cell.angle_gamma   90.00
#
_symmetry.space_group_name_H-M   'P 1'
#
loop_
_entity.id
_entity.type
_entity.pdbx_description
1 polymer ?
#
loop_
_entity_poly.entity_id
_entity_poly.type
_entity_poly.pdbx_seq_one_letter_code
_entity_poly.pdbx_strand_id
1 'polypeptide(L)'
;MIQSLNTKVDLVIEATWLTGSTDYGKIMIGDKGFEFYSSRDSRKNVQIPWEEVDKVIASVMLKGKWIPRYAIKNKKNVNYIFSSKDPKRVLRAIRKYVDPNNMVNSLSFFDVVKRAVKSRFKKS
;
A
#
# COMPACT_ATOMS: atom_id res chain seq x y z
N MET A 1 -17.67 12.38 13.60
CA MET A 1 -17.51 10.93 13.30
C MET A 1 -17.25 10.81 11.81
N ILE A 2 -16.23 10.06 11.39
CA ILE A 2 -16.04 9.74 9.97
C ILE A 2 -16.82 8.47 9.68
N GLN A 3 -17.66 8.55 8.66
CA GLN A 3 -18.46 7.42 8.20
C GLN A 3 -17.60 6.54 7.29
N SER A 4 -17.63 5.23 7.50
CA SER A 4 -17.01 4.28 6.57
C SER A 4 -17.81 4.23 5.27
N LEU A 5 -17.10 4.16 4.14
CA LEU A 5 -17.67 3.89 2.83
C LEU A 5 -18.13 2.43 2.74
N ASN A 6 -17.42 1.52 3.40
CA ASN A 6 -17.66 0.09 3.35
C ASN A 6 -18.96 -0.27 4.08
N THR A 7 -19.81 -1.03 3.42
CA THR A 7 -21.02 -1.62 4.00
C THR A 7 -20.72 -3.00 4.60
N LYS A 8 -19.69 -3.67 4.07
CA LYS A 8 -19.19 -4.94 4.58
C LYS A 8 -17.69 -4.87 4.78
N VAL A 9 -17.23 -5.35 5.92
CA VAL A 9 -15.80 -5.39 6.27
C VAL A 9 -15.27 -6.80 6.13
N ASP A 10 -14.25 -6.96 5.29
CA ASP A 10 -13.60 -8.24 5.03
C ASP A 10 -12.34 -8.44 5.90
N LEU A 11 -11.58 -7.38 6.13
CA LEU A 11 -10.35 -7.43 6.90
C LEU A 11 -10.12 -6.12 7.65
N VAL A 12 -9.77 -6.24 8.92
CA VAL A 12 -9.24 -5.15 9.74
C VAL A 12 -7.88 -5.55 10.27
N ILE A 13 -6.87 -4.71 10.07
CA ILE A 13 -5.52 -5.00 10.54
C ILE A 13 -4.79 -3.73 10.98
N GLU A 14 -3.92 -3.86 11.97
CA GLU A 14 -3.03 -2.77 12.37
C GLU A 14 -1.98 -2.48 11.30
N ALA A 15 -1.81 -1.19 11.04
CA ALA A 15 -0.95 -0.69 10.00
C ALA A 15 -0.44 0.72 10.31
N THR A 16 0.57 1.12 9.56
CA THR A 16 1.19 2.43 9.59
C THR A 16 1.08 3.05 8.22
N TRP A 17 0.57 4.28 8.17
CA TRP A 17 0.59 5.12 7.00
C TRP A 17 1.90 5.93 6.98
N LEU A 18 2.63 5.83 5.86
CA LEU A 18 3.95 6.41 5.68
C LEU A 18 3.85 7.64 4.76
N THR A 19 3.49 8.80 5.32
CA THR A 19 3.33 10.07 4.59
C THR A 19 4.09 11.20 5.26
N GLY A 20 5.39 11.30 4.98
CA GLY A 20 6.32 12.28 5.58
C GLY A 20 6.59 12.02 7.07
N SER A 21 5.53 11.77 7.84
CA SER A 21 5.50 11.27 9.22
C SER A 21 4.86 9.88 9.28
N THR A 22 5.17 9.11 10.31
CA THR A 22 4.61 7.78 10.54
C THR A 22 3.33 7.88 11.37
N ASP A 23 2.19 7.66 10.74
CA ASP A 23 0.89 7.64 11.43
C ASP A 23 0.47 6.19 11.67
N TYR A 24 0.24 5.84 12.93
CA TYR A 24 -0.21 4.50 13.33
C TYR A 24 -1.73 4.44 13.30
N GLY A 25 -2.27 3.30 12.89
CA GLY A 25 -3.69 3.14 12.72
C GLY A 25 -4.11 1.73 12.37
N LYS A 26 -5.30 1.63 11.79
CA LYS A 26 -5.88 0.37 11.31
C LYS A 26 -6.29 0.55 9.86
N ILE A 27 -5.95 -0.44 9.04
CA ILE A 27 -6.51 -0.59 7.71
C ILE A 27 -7.79 -1.39 7.81
N MET A 28 -8.80 -0.95 7.08
CA MET A 28 -10.05 -1.63 6.88
C MET A 28 -10.25 -1.85 5.38
N ILE A 29 -10.41 -3.10 4.99
CA ILE A 29 -10.74 -3.49 3.61
C ILE A 29 -12.17 -3.97 3.62
N GLY A 30 -12.98 -3.42 2.73
CA GLY A 30 -14.36 -3.83 2.56
C GLY A 30 -14.78 -3.88 1.10
N ASP A 31 -16.09 -3.98 0.93
CA ASP A 31 -16.75 -4.14 -0.35
C ASP A 31 -16.63 -2.92 -1.27
N LYS A 32 -16.55 -1.70 -0.72
CA LYS A 32 -16.51 -0.46 -1.51
C LYS A 32 -15.10 0.12 -1.69
N GLY A 33 -14.19 -0.13 -0.75
CA GLY A 33 -12.85 0.43 -0.84
C GLY A 33 -11.87 -0.01 0.23
N PHE A 34 -10.69 0.57 0.10
CA PHE A 34 -9.62 0.51 1.08
C PHE A 34 -9.70 1.74 1.98
N GLU A 35 -9.64 1.53 3.29
CA GLU A 35 -9.68 2.61 4.27
C GLU A 35 -8.55 2.47 5.27
N PHE A 36 -8.03 3.62 5.71
CA PHE A 36 -7.08 3.73 6.80
C PHE A 36 -7.62 4.69 7.83
N TYR A 37 -7.63 4.25 9.08
CA TYR A 37 -8.05 5.02 10.24
C TYR A 37 -6.88 5.22 11.18
N SER A 38 -6.44 6.47 11.36
CA SER A 38 -5.38 6.79 12.32
C SER A 38 -5.89 6.63 13.76
N SER A 39 -5.08 6.01 14.62
CA SER A 39 -5.40 5.86 16.04
C SER A 39 -5.11 7.12 16.86
N ARG A 40 -4.29 8.03 16.33
CA ARG A 40 -3.86 9.26 17.01
C ARG A 40 -4.67 10.48 16.59
N ASP A 41 -5.02 10.56 15.31
CA ASP A 41 -5.67 11.75 14.75
C ASP A 41 -6.84 11.33 13.85
N SER A 42 -8.06 11.59 14.31
CA SER A 42 -9.27 11.27 13.56
C SER A 42 -9.41 12.06 12.25
N ARG A 43 -8.62 13.12 12.02
CA ARG A 43 -8.61 13.86 10.76
C ARG A 43 -7.73 13.21 9.69
N LYS A 44 -6.80 12.35 10.09
CA LYS A 44 -5.84 11.67 9.21
C LYS A 44 -6.35 10.29 8.78
N ASN A 45 -7.52 10.28 8.18
CA ASN A 45 -8.10 9.06 7.62
C ASN A 45 -8.02 9.11 6.09
N VAL A 46 -7.78 7.96 5.50
CA VAL A 46 -7.73 7.79 4.05
C VAL A 46 -8.84 6.84 3.66
N GLN A 47 -9.65 7.22 2.69
CA GLN A 47 -10.65 6.35 2.10
C GLN A 47 -10.44 6.37 0.60
N ILE A 48 -10.19 5.20 0.02
CA ILE A 48 -9.91 5.01 -1.39
C ILE A 48 -10.93 4.01 -1.93
N PRO A 49 -11.97 4.48 -2.63
CA PRO A 49 -12.89 3.59 -3.33
C PRO A 49 -12.12 2.70 -4.32
N TRP A 50 -12.56 1.46 -4.52
CA TRP A 50 -11.90 0.55 -5.47
C TRP A 50 -11.87 1.13 -6.90
N GLU A 51 -12.88 1.91 -7.26
CA GLU A 51 -12.97 2.61 -8.56
C GLU A 51 -11.86 3.65 -8.75
N GLU A 52 -11.33 4.22 -7.67
CA GLU A 52 -10.24 5.20 -7.73
C GLU A 52 -8.86 4.55 -7.72
N VAL A 53 -8.76 3.25 -7.40
CA VAL A 53 -7.50 2.51 -7.42
C VAL A 53 -7.08 2.26 -8.86
N ASP A 54 -5.91 2.79 -9.22
CA ASP A 54 -5.24 2.53 -10.51
C ASP A 54 -4.36 1.29 -10.38
N LYS A 55 -3.43 1.31 -9.41
CA LYS A 55 -2.46 0.23 -9.21
C LYS A 55 -2.17 -0.01 -7.74
N VAL A 56 -1.84 -1.25 -7.42
CA VAL A 56 -1.34 -1.65 -6.10
C VAL A 56 0.10 -2.10 -6.26
N ILE A 57 1.02 -1.40 -5.63
CA ILE A 57 2.46 -1.58 -5.81
C ILE A 57 3.02 -2.22 -4.54
N ALA A 58 3.37 -3.51 -4.57
CA ALA A 58 3.97 -4.19 -3.43
C ALA A 58 5.51 -4.16 -3.53
N SER A 59 6.19 -3.74 -2.47
CA SER A 59 7.65 -3.89 -2.40
C SER A 59 7.98 -5.29 -1.91
N VAL A 60 8.34 -6.17 -2.82
CA VAL A 60 8.65 -7.57 -2.52
C VAL A 60 10.15 -7.76 -2.42
N MET A 61 10.62 -8.17 -1.24
CA MET A 61 12.03 -8.45 -0.95
C MET A 61 12.25 -9.95 -0.71
N LEU A 62 13.52 -10.38 -0.73
CA LEU A 62 13.93 -11.75 -0.42
C LEU A 62 13.20 -12.81 -1.27
N LYS A 63 13.10 -12.59 -2.60
CA LYS A 63 12.42 -13.50 -3.55
C LYS A 63 10.96 -13.82 -3.18
N GLY A 64 10.19 -12.87 -2.65
CA GLY A 64 8.79 -13.11 -2.27
C GLY A 64 8.56 -13.38 -0.78
N LYS A 65 9.62 -13.55 0.01
CA LYS A 65 9.48 -13.93 1.42
C LYS A 65 8.99 -12.79 2.29
N TRP A 66 9.41 -11.55 1.99
CA TRP A 66 9.14 -10.38 2.84
C TRP A 66 8.60 -9.19 2.05
N ILE A 67 7.61 -8.50 2.62
CA ILE A 67 6.96 -7.34 2.02
C ILE A 67 6.96 -6.23 3.07
N PRO A 68 7.98 -5.36 3.15
CA PRO A 68 8.01 -4.32 4.19
C PRO A 68 6.91 -3.27 4.02
N ARG A 69 6.52 -2.97 2.78
CA ARG A 69 5.55 -1.93 2.44
C ARG A 69 4.87 -2.16 1.10
N TYR A 70 3.70 -1.59 0.95
CA TYR A 70 2.95 -1.53 -0.30
C TYR A 70 2.37 -0.13 -0.48
N ALA A 71 2.13 0.26 -1.72
CA ALA A 71 1.53 1.52 -2.06
C ALA A 71 0.24 1.29 -2.85
N ILE A 72 -0.78 2.08 -2.56
CA ILE A 72 -1.99 2.15 -3.37
C ILE A 72 -1.89 3.42 -4.19
N LYS A 73 -1.83 3.27 -5.51
CA LYS A 73 -1.80 4.36 -6.46
C LYS A 73 -3.21 4.62 -6.94
N ASN A 74 -3.69 5.84 -6.77
CA ASN A 74 -4.98 6.23 -7.33
C ASN A 74 -4.84 6.69 -8.80
N LYS A 75 -5.97 6.82 -9.48
CA LYS A 75 -6.05 7.34 -10.87
C LYS A 75 -5.50 8.76 -11.03
N LYS A 76 -5.42 9.53 -9.93
CA LYS A 76 -4.82 10.88 -9.90
C LYS A 76 -3.29 10.86 -9.68
N ASN A 77 -2.64 9.70 -9.83
CA ASN A 77 -1.20 9.50 -9.63
C ASN A 77 -0.68 9.79 -8.21
N VAL A 78 -1.55 9.80 -7.19
CA VAL A 78 -1.16 9.89 -5.79
C VAL A 78 -0.83 8.50 -5.26
N ASN A 79 0.32 8.38 -4.60
CA ASN A 79 0.77 7.13 -4.00
C ASN A 79 0.58 7.15 -2.48
N TYR A 80 -0.28 6.29 -1.97
CA TYR A 80 -0.49 6.09 -0.53
C TYR A 80 0.32 4.89 -0.06
N ILE A 81 1.37 5.12 0.74
CA ILE A 81 2.29 4.07 1.17
C ILE A 81 1.89 3.57 2.56
N PHE A 82 1.70 2.27 2.69
CA PHE A 82 1.32 1.61 3.93
C PHE A 82 2.28 0.48 4.29
N SER A 83 2.38 0.20 5.59
CA SER A 83 3.02 -0.99 6.14
C SER A 83 2.08 -1.61 7.16
N SER A 84 1.89 -2.93 7.13
CA SER A 84 0.96 -3.62 8.04
C SER A 84 1.65 -4.82 8.69
N LYS A 85 1.11 -5.29 9.82
CA LYS A 85 1.65 -6.48 10.50
C LYS A 85 1.67 -7.72 9.60
N ASP A 86 0.63 -7.93 8.79
CA ASP A 86 0.57 -9.01 7.80
C ASP A 86 0.20 -8.46 6.41
N PRO A 87 1.19 -8.01 5.63
CA PRO A 87 0.99 -7.48 4.28
C PRO A 87 0.46 -8.53 3.30
N LYS A 88 0.76 -9.82 3.51
CA LYS A 88 0.30 -10.89 2.61
C LYS A 88 -1.21 -11.07 2.74
N ARG A 89 -1.75 -11.02 3.96
CA ARG A 89 -3.20 -11.02 4.20
C ARG A 89 -3.87 -9.81 3.57
N VAL A 90 -3.31 -8.61 3.72
CA VAL A 90 -3.85 -7.38 3.13
C VAL A 90 -3.92 -7.50 1.61
N LEU A 91 -2.80 -7.84 0.96
CA LEU A 91 -2.75 -7.97 -0.51
C LEU A 91 -3.70 -9.05 -1.03
N ARG A 92 -3.88 -10.16 -0.29
CA ARG A 92 -4.88 -11.19 -0.63
C ARG A 92 -6.32 -10.68 -0.53
N ALA A 93 -6.62 -9.84 0.46
CA ALA A 93 -7.93 -9.22 0.59
C ALA A 93 -8.17 -8.21 -0.54
N ILE A 94 -7.18 -7.38 -0.86
CA ILE A 94 -7.25 -6.42 -1.98
C ILE A 94 -7.45 -7.14 -3.32
N ARG A 95 -6.80 -8.30 -3.53
CA ARG A 95 -6.92 -9.09 -4.76
C ARG A 95 -8.35 -9.55 -5.09
N LYS A 96 -9.27 -9.54 -4.12
CA LYS A 96 -10.69 -9.81 -4.38
C LYS A 96 -11.39 -8.68 -5.15
N TYR A 97 -10.89 -7.45 -5.01
CA TYR A 97 -11.52 -6.24 -5.51
C TYR A 97 -10.73 -5.58 -6.65
N VAL A 98 -9.41 -5.81 -6.70
CA VAL A 98 -8.51 -5.26 -7.72
C VAL A 98 -7.98 -6.38 -8.59
N ASP A 99 -8.02 -6.17 -9.91
CA ASP A 99 -7.48 -7.11 -10.89
C ASP A 99 -5.99 -7.41 -10.59
N PRO A 100 -5.57 -8.69 -10.57
CA PRO A 100 -4.18 -9.07 -10.39
C PRO A 100 -3.19 -8.36 -11.34
N ASN A 101 -3.62 -7.99 -12.54
CA ASN A 101 -2.80 -7.24 -13.50
C ASN A 101 -2.44 -5.83 -13.01
N ASN A 102 -3.27 -5.25 -12.15
CA ASN A 102 -3.04 -3.94 -11.53
C ASN A 102 -2.23 -4.06 -10.23
N MET A 103 -1.93 -5.29 -9.77
CA MET A 103 -1.08 -5.56 -8.61
C MET A 103 0.37 -5.81 -9.06
N VAL A 104 1.18 -4.77 -9.08
CA VAL A 104 2.55 -4.82 -9.60
C VAL A 104 3.61 -4.86 -8.49
N ASN A 105 4.73 -5.53 -8.76
CA ASN A 105 5.89 -5.47 -7.88
C ASN A 105 6.63 -4.14 -8.07
N SER A 106 7.16 -3.56 -6.99
CA SER A 106 7.94 -2.31 -7.09
C SER A 106 9.27 -2.57 -7.82
N LEU A 107 9.35 -2.10 -9.07
CA LEU A 107 10.58 -2.12 -9.88
C LEU A 107 11.70 -1.28 -9.24
N SER A 108 11.31 -0.25 -8.49
CA SER A 108 12.21 0.81 -8.02
C SER A 108 13.37 0.33 -7.14
N PHE A 109 13.23 -0.73 -6.33
CA PHE A 109 14.38 -1.22 -5.55
C PHE A 109 15.49 -1.81 -6.44
N PHE A 110 15.12 -2.63 -7.43
CA PHE A 110 16.12 -3.19 -8.36
C PHE A 110 16.68 -2.13 -9.30
N ASP A 111 15.85 -1.20 -9.78
CA ASP A 111 16.32 -0.11 -10.64
C ASP A 111 17.27 0.84 -9.91
N VAL A 112 17.00 1.16 -8.64
CA VAL A 112 17.89 2.00 -7.82
C VAL A 112 19.19 1.26 -7.49
N VAL A 113 19.15 -0.04 -7.11
CA VAL A 113 20.36 -0.85 -6.90
C VAL A 113 21.17 -0.95 -8.18
N LYS A 114 20.54 -1.23 -9.32
CA LYS A 114 21.21 -1.32 -10.62
C LYS A 114 21.83 0.00 -11.04
N ARG A 115 21.17 1.14 -10.75
CA ARG A 115 21.73 2.49 -10.97
C ARG A 115 22.90 2.79 -10.03
N ALA A 116 22.82 2.41 -8.76
CA ALA A 116 23.90 2.59 -7.79
C ALA A 116 25.14 1.72 -8.10
N VAL A 117 24.94 0.51 -8.60
CA VAL A 117 26.05 -0.36 -9.05
C VAL A 117 26.65 0.18 -10.35
N LYS A 118 25.83 0.55 -11.35
CA LYS A 118 26.34 1.12 -12.60
C LYS A 118 27.11 2.43 -12.42
N SER A 119 26.75 3.28 -11.45
CA SER A 119 27.48 4.53 -11.22
C SER A 119 28.87 4.30 -10.61
N ARG A 120 29.07 3.21 -9.85
CA ARG A 120 30.39 2.83 -9.29
C ARG A 120 31.33 2.25 -10.34
N PHE A 121 30.82 1.55 -11.35
CA PHE A 121 31.64 0.98 -12.43
C PHE A 121 32.02 1.96 -13.55
N LYS A 122 31.45 3.17 -13.57
CA LYS A 122 31.75 4.19 -14.60
C LYS A 122 32.81 5.22 -14.16
N LYS A 123 33.52 4.94 -13.05
CA LYS A 123 34.54 5.81 -12.44
C LYS A 123 35.92 5.15 -12.33
N SER A 124 36.17 4.09 -13.10
CA SER A 124 37.50 3.56 -13.39
C SER A 124 37.85 3.84 -14.85
#